data_AF-A0A3C1U998-F1
#
_entry.id   AF-A0A3C1U998-F1
#
_cell.length_a   1.000
_cell.length_b   1.000
_cell.length_c   1.000
_cell.angle_alpha   90.00
_cell.angle_beta   90.00
_cell.angle_gamma   90.00
#
_symmetry.space_group_name_H-M   'P 1'
#
loop_
_entity.id
_entity.type
_entity.pdbx_description
1 polymer ?
#
loop_
_entity_poly.entity_id
_entity_poly.type
_entity_poly.pdbx_seq_one_letter_code
_entity_poly.pdbx_strand_id
1 'polypeptide(L)' 'MVYHKTLHILFMGDVAADEGRDLPELAGSVDSYLATLKKLEGLRIKQILCSHRDPEDANYLNILVENAYILRKNCQ' A
#
# COMPACT_ATOMS: atom_id res chain seq x y z
N MET A 1 -6.13 3.04 -6.81
CA MET A 1 -4.77 2.59 -7.19
C MET A 1 -4.63 2.50 -8.70
N VAL A 2 -3.53 3.00 -9.25
CA VAL A 2 -3.20 2.95 -10.69
C VAL A 2 -1.71 2.66 -10.86
N TYR A 3 -1.33 1.77 -11.79
CA TYR A 3 0.08 1.47 -12.08
C TYR A 3 0.46 1.90 -13.50
N HIS A 4 1.46 2.79 -13.59
CA HIS A 4 1.99 3.31 -14.84
C HIS A 4 3.16 2.44 -15.34
N LYS A 5 2.87 1.47 -16.22
CA LYS A 5 3.79 0.41 -16.66
C LYS A 5 5.12 0.91 -17.24
N THR A 6 5.12 1.98 -18.02
CA THR A 6 6.32 2.51 -18.70
C THR A 6 7.30 3.17 -17.74
N LEU A 7 6.76 3.84 -16.72
CA LEU A 7 7.55 4.60 -15.74
C LEU A 7 7.80 3.79 -14.47
N HIS A 8 7.13 2.64 -14.31
CA HIS A 8 7.16 1.82 -13.11
C HIS A 8 6.68 2.59 -11.86
N ILE A 9 5.69 3.46 -12.03
CA ILE A 9 5.14 4.28 -10.94
C ILE A 9 3.81 3.68 -10.48
N LEU A 10 3.65 3.46 -9.18
CA LEU A 10 2.41 3.05 -8.56
C LEU A 10 1.77 4.25 -7.85
N PHE A 11 0.60 4.68 -8.31
CA PHE A 11 -0.23 5.65 -7.61
C PHE A 11 -1.18 4.92 -6.66
N MET A 12 -0.96 5.10 -5.35
CA MET A 12 -1.80 4.51 -4.30
C MET A 12 -2.93 5.44 -3.85
N GLY A 13 -2.82 6.75 -4.07
CA GLY A 13 -3.81 7.72 -3.59
C GLY A 13 -3.87 7.71 -2.06
N ASP A 14 -5.09 7.76 -1.50
CA ASP A 14 -5.33 7.69 -0.05
C ASP A 14 -5.34 6.24 0.48
N VAL A 15 -4.96 5.27 -0.37
CA VAL A 15 -4.93 3.83 -0.03
C VAL A 15 -3.66 3.44 0.73
N ALA A 16 -2.71 4.35 0.88
CA ALA A 16 -1.56 4.12 1.74
C ALA A 16 -2.00 4.26 3.19
N ALA A 17 -2.00 3.15 3.94
CA ALA A 17 -2.27 3.19 5.37
C ALA A 17 -1.17 4.02 6.05
N ASP A 18 -1.54 5.18 6.60
CA ASP A 18 -0.65 5.99 7.41
C ASP A 18 -0.25 5.20 8.67
N GLU A 19 1.02 4.80 8.73
CA GLU A 19 1.67 4.27 9.94
C GLU A 19 0.98 3.08 10.61
N GLY A 20 0.12 2.33 9.89
CA GLY A 20 -0.63 1.20 10.48
C GLY A 20 -1.65 1.63 11.53
N ARG A 21 -2.14 2.87 11.47
CA ARG A 21 -3.19 3.38 12.39
C ARG A 21 -4.59 3.03 11.90
N ASP A 22 -4.86 3.32 10.63
CA ASP A 22 -6.16 3.11 10.03
C ASP A 22 -6.05 2.27 8.76
N LEU A 23 -7.01 1.36 8.60
CA LEU A 23 -7.22 0.67 7.34
C LEU A 23 -7.71 1.72 6.33
N PRO A 24 -7.15 1.79 5.12
CA PRO A 24 -7.63 2.75 4.14
C PRO A 24 -9.12 2.51 3.89
N GLU A 25 -9.93 3.57 3.79
CA GLU A 25 -11.39 3.47 3.64
C GLU A 25 -11.81 2.58 2.46
N LEU A 26 -10.93 2.43 1.46
CA LEU A 26 -11.11 1.61 0.26
C LEU A 26 -10.89 0.11 0.49
N ALA A 27 -10.23 -0.29 1.58
CA ALA A 27 -10.07 -1.67 1.96
C ALA A 27 -11.22 -2.08 2.89
N GLY A 28 -12.24 -2.75 2.35
CA GLY A 28 -13.37 -3.24 3.16
C GLY A 28 -12.98 -4.24 4.27
N SER A 29 -11.74 -4.73 4.29
CA SER A 29 -11.14 -5.51 5.38
C SER A 29 -9.61 -5.51 5.30
N VAL A 30 -8.94 -5.75 6.43
CA VAL A 30 -7.47 -5.89 6.48
C VAL A 30 -6.97 -7.03 5.58
N ASP A 31 -7.72 -8.13 5.49
CA ASP A 31 -7.36 -9.27 4.63
C ASP A 31 -7.43 -8.91 3.14
N SER A 32 -8.42 -8.11 2.74
CA SER A 32 -8.54 -7.61 1.36
C SER A 32 -7.43 -6.62 1.00
N TYR A 33 -6.99 -5.81 1.98
CA TYR A 33 -5.84 -4.93 1.83
C TYR A 33 -4.54 -5.74 1.63
N LEU A 34 -4.26 -6.71 2.49
CA LEU A 34 -3.10 -7.61 2.36
C LEU A 34 -3.08 -8.35 1.03
N ALA A 35 -4.24 -8.88 0.58
CA ALA A 35 -4.34 -9.53 -0.72
C ALA A 35 -4.04 -8.58 -1.88
N THR A 36 -4.38 -7.30 -1.74
CA THR A 36 -4.06 -6.26 -2.74
C THR A 36 -2.58 -5.96 -2.76
N LEU A 37 -1.95 -5.76 -1.60
CA LEU A 37 -0.51 -5.49 -1.49
C LEU A 37 0.33 -6.64 -2.07
N LYS A 38 -0.05 -7.90 -1.80
CA LYS A 38 0.63 -9.08 -2.36
C LYS A 38 0.57 -9.14 -3.90
N LYS A 39 -0.49 -8.65 -4.52
CA LYS A 39 -0.57 -8.56 -5.99
C LYS A 39 0.40 -7.53 -6.56
N LEU A 40 0.86 -6.58 -5.77
CA LEU A 40 1.81 -5.55 -6.17
C LEU A 40 3.27 -6.02 -6.08
N GLU A 41 3.59 -7.02 -5.24
CA GLU A 41 4.96 -7.57 -5.11
C GLU A 41 5.52 -8.09 -6.44
N GLY A 42 4.65 -8.54 -7.36
CA GLY A 42 5.05 -8.98 -8.70
C GLY A 42 5.28 -7.85 -9.71
N LEU A 43 5.02 -6.59 -9.34
CA LEU A 43 5.23 -5.44 -10.22
C LEU A 43 6.64 -4.89 -10.02
N ARG A 44 7.31 -4.58 -11.13
CA ARG A 44 8.51 -3.75 -11.09
C ARG A 44 8.10 -2.32 -10.76
N ILE A 45 8.16 -1.95 -9.48
CA ILE A 45 7.88 -0.60 -8.99
C ILE A 45 9.21 0.13 -8.81
N LYS A 46 9.27 1.38 -9.27
CA LYS A 46 10.38 2.32 -9.01
C LYS A 46 9.99 3.36 -7.98
N GLN A 47 8.73 3.79 -8.02
CA GLN A 47 8.23 4.87 -7.18
C GLN A 47 6.77 4.62 -6.82
N ILE A 48 6.42 4.95 -5.59
CA ILE A 48 5.06 4.91 -5.05
C ILE A 48 4.65 6.35 -4.74
N LEU A 49 3.48 6.74 -5.24
CA LEU A 49 2.90 8.06 -5.03
C LEU A 49 1.65 7.94 -4.16
N CYS A 50 1.64 8.65 -3.04
CA CYS A 50 0.53 8.74 -2.09
C CYS A 50 0.04 10.20 -2.06
N SER A 51 -1.27 10.44 -1.84
CA SER A 51 -1.82 11.81 -1.95
C SER A 51 -1.30 12.78 -0.89
N HIS A 52 -0.84 12.26 0.26
CA HIS A 52 -0.50 13.06 1.45
C HIS A 52 0.97 12.91 1.88
N ARG A 53 1.81 12.32 1.02
CA ARG A 53 3.22 12.08 1.32
C ARG A 53 4.08 12.38 0.11
N ASP A 54 5.37 12.59 0.38
CA ASP A 54 6.36 12.63 -0.68
C ASP A 54 6.43 11.28 -1.41
N PRO A 55 6.89 11.27 -2.67
CA PRO A 55 7.11 10.04 -3.41
C PRO A 55 8.07 9.10 -2.69
N GLU A 56 7.63 7.86 -2.52
CA GLU A 56 8.41 6.81 -1.86
C GLU A 56 9.02 5.85 -2.88
N ASP A 57 10.06 5.12 -2.48
CA ASP A 57 10.61 4.05 -3.32
C ASP A 57 9.79 2.75 -3.21
N ALA A 58 10.24 1.70 -3.90
CA ALA A 58 9.55 0.41 -3.88
C ALA A 58 9.57 -0.28 -2.49
N ASN A 59 10.50 0.05 -1.60
CA ASN A 59 10.56 -0.54 -0.26
C ASN A 59 9.36 -0.12 0.59
N TYR A 60 8.73 1.00 0.28
CA TYR A 60 7.53 1.45 0.96
C TYR A 60 6.37 0.45 0.84
N LEU A 61 6.33 -0.38 -0.20
CA LEU A 61 5.38 -1.49 -0.29
C LEU A 61 5.54 -2.48 0.88
N ASN A 62 6.78 -2.77 1.29
CA ASN A 62 7.04 -3.66 2.42
C ASN A 62 6.54 -3.05 3.73
N ILE A 63 6.75 -1.74 3.92
CA ILE A 63 6.24 -1.00 5.07
C ILE A 63 4.70 -1.09 5.13
N LEU A 64 4.03 -0.92 3.99
CA LEU A 64 2.56 -1.05 3.93
C LEU A 64 2.08 -2.47 4.28
N VAL A 65 2.83 -3.51 3.88
CA VAL A 65 2.54 -4.91 4.23
C VAL A 65 2.72 -5.15 5.74
N GLU A 66 3.80 -4.64 6.32
CA GLU A 66 4.05 -4.72 7.77
C GLU A 66 2.94 -4.01 8.57
N ASN A 67 2.59 -2.79 8.18
CA ASN A 67 1.50 -2.02 8.77
C ASN A 67 0.16 -2.76 8.68
N ALA A 68 -0.12 -3.40 7.54
CA ALA A 68 -1.32 -4.21 7.37
C ALA A 68 -1.36 -5.43 8.31
N TYR A 69 -0.21 -6.08 8.56
CA TYR A 69 -0.13 -7.16 9.54
C TYR A 69 -0.30 -6.67 10.99
N ILE A 70 0.20 -5.48 11.32
CA ILE A 70 -0.01 -4.85 12.63
C ILE A 70 -1.51 -4.56 12.82
N LEU A 71 -2.15 -3.91 11.85
CA LEU A 71 -3.60 -3.66 11.86
C LEU A 71 -4.39 -4.96 12.04
N ARG A 72 -4.01 -6.03 11.32
CA ARG A 72 -4.68 -7.33 11.42
C ARG A 72 -4.64 -7.92 12.83
N LYS A 73 -3.51 -7.75 13.53
CA LYS A 73 -3.35 -8.20 14.92
C LYS A 73 -4.16 -7.35 15.91
N ASN A 74 -4.31 -6.06 15.64
CA ASN A 74 -5.01 -5.12 16.52
C ASN A 74 -6.53 -5.09 16.32
N CYS A 75 -7.04 -5.59 15.18
CA CYS A 75 -8.47 -5.73 14.90
C CYS A 75 -9.09 -7.08 15.36
N GLN A 76 -8.33 -7.93 16.06
CA GLN A 76 -8.80 -9.16 16.72
C GLN A 76 -9.09 -8.93 18.20
#